data_AF-A0A1M5VF94-F1
#
_entry.id   AF-A0A1M5VF94-F1
#
_cell.length_a   1.000
_cell.length_b   1.000
_cell.length_c   1.000
_cell.angle_alpha   90.00
_cell.angle_beta   90.00
_cell.angle_gamma   90.00
#
_symmetry.space_group_name_H-M   'P 1'
#
loop_
_entity.id
_entity.type
_entity.pdbx_description
1 polymer ?
#
loop_
_entity_poly.entity_id
_entity_poly.type
_entity_poly.pdbx_seq_one_letter_code
_entity_poly.pdbx_strand_id
1 'polypeptide(L)'
;MRPLIRFIAHLVFFIGLSLLVLFPRHQYEWTPGMKPSVSVIYDDVITIHSILFMLMVLGVMIISQLGLIAMSTNSKERKRSLLFIVASIVIWFLWYSE
;
A
#
# COMPACT_ATOMS: atom_id res chain seq x y z
N MET A 1 -14.89 -6.82 -20.06
CA MET A 1 -14.82 -6.38 -18.65
C MET A 1 -15.87 -5.31 -18.38
N ARG A 2 -16.66 -5.44 -17.31
CA ARG A 2 -17.63 -4.40 -16.93
C ARG A 2 -16.87 -3.15 -16.47
N PRO A 3 -17.22 -1.94 -16.96
CA PRO A 3 -16.51 -0.70 -16.61
C PRO A 3 -16.46 -0.45 -15.10
N LEU A 4 -17.47 -0.92 -14.36
CA LEU A 4 -17.53 -0.88 -12.90
C LEU A 4 -16.36 -1.61 -12.23
N ILE A 5 -16.00 -2.81 -12.70
CA ILE A 5 -14.91 -3.61 -12.11
C ILE A 5 -13.57 -2.89 -12.28
N ARG A 6 -13.38 -2.28 -13.47
CA ARG A 6 -12.18 -1.49 -13.75
C ARG A 6 -12.09 -0.29 -12.82
N PHE A 7 -13.20 0.44 -12.66
CA PHE A 7 -13.26 1.59 -11.78
C PHE A 7 -12.93 1.21 -10.33
N ILE A 8 -13.55 0.15 -9.80
CA ILE A 8 -13.28 -0.35 -8.45
C ILE A 8 -11.82 -0.73 -8.27
N ALA A 9 -11.21 -1.43 -9.22
CA ALA A 9 -9.81 -1.84 -9.11
C ALA A 9 -8.84 -0.65 -9.11
N HIS A 10 -9.10 0.39 -9.91
CA HIS A 10 -8.32 1.63 -9.86
C HIS A 10 -8.57 2.39 -8.55
N LEU A 11 -9.81 2.45 -8.07
CA LEU A 11 -10.17 3.08 -6.81
C LEU A 11 -9.44 2.42 -5.63
N VAL A 12 -9.47 1.09 -5.54
CA VAL A 12 -8.74 0.30 -4.54
C VAL A 12 -7.24 0.60 -4.61
N PHE A 13 -6.67 0.71 -5.82
CA PHE A 13 -5.28 1.07 -5.99
C PHE A 13 -4.96 2.46 -5.45
N PHE A 14 -5.75 3.49 -5.79
CA PHE A 14 -5.50 4.86 -5.32
C PHE A 14 -5.70 5.01 -3.81
N ILE A 15 -6.68 4.31 -3.22
CA ILE A 15 -6.89 4.28 -1.78
C ILE A 15 -5.69 3.60 -1.10
N GLY A 16 -5.29 2.42 -1.57
CA GLY A 16 -4.13 1.71 -1.02
C GLY A 16 -2.82 2.50 -1.16
N LEU A 17 -2.64 3.19 -2.28
CA LEU A 17 -1.50 4.09 -2.49
C LEU A 17 -1.50 5.27 -1.52
N SER A 18 -2.68 5.86 -1.27
CA SER A 18 -2.81 6.95 -0.29
C SER A 18 -2.46 6.47 1.11
N LEU A 19 -2.88 5.25 1.48
CA LEU A 19 -2.45 4.63 2.73
C LEU A 19 -0.94 4.41 2.75
N LEU A 20 -0.34 3.89 1.67
CA LEU A 20 1.13 3.72 1.59
C LEU A 20 1.91 5.01 1.83
N VAL A 21 1.42 6.14 1.32
CA VAL A 21 2.12 7.43 1.40
C VAL A 21 1.82 8.18 2.69
N LEU A 22 0.59 8.13 3.19
CA LEU A 22 0.12 8.95 4.31
C LEU A 22 0.14 8.23 5.65
N PHE A 23 0.22 6.89 5.65
CA PHE A 23 0.23 6.14 6.90
C PHE A 23 1.57 6.35 7.61
N PRO A 24 1.54 6.78 8.88
CA PRO A 24 2.74 7.08 9.63
C PRO A 24 3.60 5.84 9.79
N ARG A 25 4.91 6.04 9.78
CA ARG A 25 5.85 4.99 10.13
C ARG A 25 5.92 4.82 11.63
N HIS A 26 5.90 5.94 12.34
CA HIS A 26 5.95 5.97 13.80
C HIS A 26 4.67 6.56 14.40
N GLN A 27 4.19 5.94 15.48
CA GLN A 27 2.95 6.32 16.18
C GLN A 27 2.95 7.79 16.65
N TYR A 28 4.15 8.34 16.87
CA TYR A 28 4.38 9.69 17.38
C TYR A 28 4.34 10.77 16.30
N GLU A 29 4.29 10.40 15.01
CA GLU A 29 4.13 11.37 13.92
C GLU A 29 2.77 12.07 13.98
N TRP A 30 1.75 11.42 14.57
CA TRP A 30 0.38 11.95 14.67
C TRP A 30 0.13 12.67 16.00
N THR A 31 1.04 12.53 16.96
CA THR A 31 0.96 13.17 18.29
C THR A 31 2.25 13.94 18.58
N PRO A 32 2.50 15.06 17.86
CA PRO A 32 3.66 15.90 18.10
C PRO A 32 3.61 16.45 19.54
N GLY A 33 4.41 15.86 20.44
CA GLY A 33 4.52 16.27 21.84
C GLY A 33 4.44 15.15 22.89
N MET A 34 4.00 13.94 22.54
CA MET A 34 4.06 12.81 23.46
C MET A 34 5.46 12.18 23.44
N LYS A 35 6.33 12.57 24.39
CA LYS A 35 7.56 11.81 24.64
C LYS A 35 7.19 10.46 25.27
N PRO A 36 7.69 9.33 24.78
CA PRO A 36 7.46 8.03 25.39
C PRO A 36 7.91 8.07 26.85
N SER A 37 6.96 7.87 27.77
CA SER A 37 7.21 7.87 29.22
C SER A 37 7.85 6.58 29.72
N VAL A 38 8.03 5.59 28.84
CA VAL A 38 8.56 4.27 29.19
C VAL A 38 9.54 3.81 28.11
N SER A 39 10.79 3.56 28.49
CA SER A 39 11.87 3.04 27.64
C SER A 39 11.79 1.53 27.44
N VAL A 40 10.58 1.00 27.24
CA VAL A 40 10.37 -0.43 26.98
C VAL A 40 10.57 -0.67 25.48
N ILE A 41 11.03 -1.88 25.17
CA ILE A 41 11.15 -2.54 23.86
C ILE A 41 9.75 -2.61 23.20
N TYR A 42 9.14 -1.45 22.95
CA TYR A 42 7.81 -1.24 22.40
C TYR A 42 7.91 -0.97 20.89
N ASP A 43 9.05 -0.42 20.45
CA ASP A 43 9.34 -0.14 19.05
C ASP A 43 9.23 -1.39 18.16
N ASP A 44 9.75 -2.54 18.58
CA ASP A 44 9.78 -3.74 17.70
C ASP A 44 8.37 -4.32 17.42
N VAL A 45 7.53 -4.47 18.45
CA VAL A 45 6.20 -5.09 18.27
C VAL A 45 5.29 -4.20 17.44
N ILE A 46 5.30 -2.90 17.68
CA ILE A 46 4.49 -1.93 16.95
C ILE A 46 4.95 -1.85 15.49
N THR A 47 6.25 -1.83 15.26
CA THR A 47 6.83 -1.76 13.92
C THR A 47 6.45 -2.99 13.09
N ILE A 48 6.43 -4.19 13.71
CA ILE A 48 5.97 -5.43 13.06
C ILE A 48 4.50 -5.33 12.63
N HIS A 49 3.61 -4.81 13.48
CA HIS A 49 2.19 -4.69 13.13
C HIS A 49 1.94 -3.67 12.01
N SER A 50 2.66 -2.53 12.03
CA SER A 50 2.61 -1.55 10.95
C SER A 50 3.12 -2.13 9.63
N ILE A 51 4.25 -2.84 9.64
CA ILE A 51 4.79 -3.50 8.43
C ILE A 51 3.80 -4.53 7.88
N LEU A 52 3.24 -5.38 8.74
CA LEU A 52 2.26 -6.39 8.35
C LEU A 52 1.02 -5.77 7.72
N PHE A 53 0.47 -4.71 8.33
CA PHE A 53 -0.68 -3.98 7.78
C PHE A 53 -0.36 -3.44 6.38
N MET A 54 0.80 -2.82 6.22
CA MET A 54 1.19 -2.23 4.94
C MET A 54 1.47 -3.29 3.87
N LEU A 55 2.01 -4.46 4.24
CA LEU A 55 2.11 -5.62 3.36
C LEU A 55 0.73 -6.13 2.92
N MET A 56 -0.27 -6.12 3.80
CA MET A 56 -1.64 -6.47 3.42
C MET A 56 -2.22 -5.45 2.43
N VAL A 57 -2.02 -4.15 2.66
CA VAL A 57 -2.43 -3.08 1.72
C VAL A 57 -1.78 -3.28 0.35
N LEU A 58 -0.46 -3.51 0.32
CA LEU A 58 0.28 -3.79 -0.91
C LEU A 58 -0.26 -5.05 -1.61
N GLY A 59 -0.51 -6.13 -0.86
CA GLY A 59 -1.07 -7.37 -1.38
C GLY A 59 -2.43 -7.16 -2.05
N VAL A 60 -3.33 -6.41 -1.41
CA VAL A 60 -4.66 -6.08 -1.97
C VAL A 60 -4.53 -5.26 -3.26
N MET A 61 -3.62 -4.28 -3.30
CA MET A 61 -3.36 -3.50 -4.51
C MET A 61 -2.87 -4.38 -5.66
N ILE A 62 -1.87 -5.24 -5.40
CA ILE A 62 -1.29 -6.13 -6.41
C ILE A 62 -2.33 -7.11 -6.93
N ILE A 63 -3.08 -7.79 -6.04
CA ILE A 63 -4.12 -8.75 -6.42
C ILE A 63 -5.21 -8.08 -7.27
N SER A 64 -5.62 -6.86 -6.90
CA SER A 64 -6.60 -6.07 -7.66
C SER A 64 -6.12 -5.79 -9.10
N GLN A 65 -4.86 -5.39 -9.27
CA GLN A 65 -4.27 -5.13 -10.58
C GLN A 65 -3.99 -6.41 -11.38
N LEU A 66 -3.61 -7.51 -10.72
CA LEU A 66 -3.47 -8.82 -11.36
C LEU A 66 -4.82 -9.33 -11.90
N GLY A 67 -5.91 -9.11 -11.16
CA GLY A 67 -7.26 -9.40 -11.63
C GLY A 67 -7.61 -8.62 -12.91
N LEU A 68 -7.20 -7.34 -12.98
CA LEU A 68 -7.35 -6.55 -14.21
C LEU A 68 -6.52 -7.10 -15.37
N ILE A 69 -5.29 -7.53 -15.12
CA ILE A 69 -4.41 -8.10 -16.15
C ILE A 69 -4.98 -9.41 -16.70
N ALA A 70 -5.52 -10.26 -15.83
CA ALA A 70 -6.07 -11.57 -16.20
C ALA A 70 -7.37 -11.45 -17.00
N MET A 71 -8.21 -10.46 -16.68
CA MET A 71 -9.54 -10.31 -17.28
C MET A 71 -9.58 -9.32 -18.47
N SER A 72 -8.57 -8.46 -18.64
CA SER A 72 -8.57 -7.47 -19.72
C SER A 72 -8.08 -8.06 -21.04
N THR A 73 -8.85 -7.85 -22.11
CA THR A 73 -8.44 -8.13 -23.49
C THR A 73 -7.60 -7.01 -24.11
N ASN A 74 -7.49 -5.85 -23.44
CA ASN A 74 -6.79 -4.68 -23.95
C ASN A 74 -5.33 -4.66 -23.49
N SER A 75 -4.39 -4.78 -24.43
CA SER A 75 -2.94 -4.73 -24.16
C SER A 75 -2.50 -3.46 -23.43
N LYS A 76 -3.09 -2.29 -23.74
CA LYS A 76 -2.74 -1.02 -23.09
C LYS A 76 -3.14 -1.02 -21.61
N GLU A 77 -4.29 -1.58 -21.29
CA GLU A 77 -4.77 -1.68 -19.91
C GLU A 77 -3.91 -2.64 -19.09
N ARG A 78 -3.56 -3.81 -19.66
CA ARG A 78 -2.65 -4.76 -19.02
C ARG A 78 -1.29 -4.12 -18.71
N LYS A 79 -0.72 -3.35 -19.65
CA LYS A 79 0.53 -2.60 -19.42
C LYS A 79 0.39 -1.56 -18.31
N ARG A 80 -0.73 -0.84 -18.24
CA ARG A 80 -0.98 0.16 -17.20
C ARG A 80 -1.10 -0.48 -15.81
N SER A 81 -1.84 -1.58 -15.68
CA SER A 81 -1.93 -2.33 -14.42
C SER A 81 -0.59 -2.91 -13.99
N LEU A 82 0.25 -3.34 -14.94
CA LEU A 82 1.59 -3.83 -14.66
C LEU A 82 2.51 -2.70 -14.17
N LEU A 83 2.44 -1.52 -14.78
CA LEU A 83 3.12 -0.32 -14.29
C LEU A 83 2.68 0.06 -12.87
N PHE A 84 1.39 -0.04 -12.56
CA PHE A 84 0.87 0.21 -11.22
C PHE A 84 1.41 -0.77 -10.17
N ILE A 85 1.49 -2.06 -10.51
CA ILE A 85 2.12 -3.07 -9.64
C ILE A 85 3.58 -2.70 -9.36
N VAL A 86 4.36 -2.43 -10.41
CA VAL A 86 5.78 -2.07 -10.26
C VAL A 86 5.95 -0.80 -9.42
N ALA A 87 5.16 0.23 -9.70
CA ALA A 87 5.19 1.48 -8.93
C ALA A 87 4.86 1.25 -7.45
N SER A 88 3.85 0.44 -7.13
CA SER A 88 3.50 0.13 -5.74
C SER A 88 4.61 -0.62 -4.99
N ILE A 89 5.32 -1.53 -5.67
CA ILE A 89 6.45 -2.26 -5.08
C ILE A 89 7.62 -1.31 -4.82
N VAL A 90 7.94 -0.41 -5.77
CA VAL A 90 9.00 0.58 -5.60
C VAL A 90 8.67 1.53 -4.44
N ILE A 91 7.44 2.03 -4.37
CA ILE A 91 6.99 2.93 -3.29
C ILE A 91 7.04 2.22 -1.94
N TRP A 92 6.61 0.96 -1.88
CA TRP A 92 6.76 0.15 -0.68
C TRP A 92 8.22 0.01 -0.25
N PHE A 93 9.12 -0.28 -1.19
CA PHE A 93 10.54 -0.45 -0.88
C PHE A 93 11.13 0.86 -0.36
N LEU A 94 10.79 2.00 -0.97
CA LEU A 94 11.19 3.32 -0.49
C LEU A 94 10.65 3.56 0.93
N TRP A 95 9.36 3.31 1.17
CA TRP A 95 8.75 3.49 2.49
C TRP A 95 9.39 2.59 3.56
N TYR A 96 9.76 1.36 3.20
CA TYR A 96 10.39 0.41 4.13
C TYR A 96 11.87 0.72 4.39
N SER A 97 12.55 1.37 3.45
CA SER A 97 14.00 1.61 3.52
C SER A 97 14.43 2.84 4.31
N GLU A 98 13.52 3.79 4.55
CA GLU A 98 13.79 4.95 5.43
C GLU A 98 13.12 4.77 6.80
#